data_AF-A0A3M1PMF1-F1
#
_entry.id   AF-A0A3M1PMF1-F1
#
_cell.length_a   1.000
_cell.length_b   1.000
_cell.length_c   1.000
_cell.angle_alpha   90.00
_cell.angle_beta   90.00
_cell.angle_gamma   90.00
#
_symmetry.space_group_name_H-M   'P 1'
#
loop_
_entity.id
_entity.type
_entity.pdbx_description
1 polymer ?
#
loop_
_entity_poly.entity_id
_entity_poly.type
_entity_poly.pdbx_seq_one_letter_code
_entity_poly.pdbx_strand_id
1 'polypeptide(L)' 'EAVYRIFLPRAGRLELTEVALTPEGDAIFPDFDEAAYEEVWREEHPAEKGRPAFTFRRLVRSRPAS' A
#
# COMPACT_ATOMS: atom_id res chain seq x y z
N GLU A 1 -0.02 18.28 -8.42
CA GLU A 1 0.76 17.30 -7.62
C GLU A 1 -0.22 16.34 -6.97
N ALA A 2 0.03 15.02 -7.01
CA ALA A 2 -0.89 14.03 -6.42
C ALA A 2 -0.83 14.11 -4.89
N VAL A 3 -2.00 14.11 -4.22
CA VAL A 3 -2.12 14.22 -2.75
C VAL A 3 -1.22 13.22 -2.02
N TYR A 4 -1.14 11.97 -2.50
CA TYR A 4 -0.26 10.96 -1.90
C TYR A 4 1.21 11.38 -1.85
N ARG A 5 1.74 12.05 -2.88
CA ARG A 5 3.14 12.49 -2.92
C ARG A 5 3.47 13.49 -1.80
N ILE A 6 2.49 14.35 -1.47
CA ILE A 6 2.63 15.39 -0.44
C ILE A 6 2.60 14.78 0.97
N PHE A 7 1.79 13.74 1.18
CA PHE A 7 1.58 13.16 2.52
C PHE A 7 2.43 11.93 2.82
N LEU A 8 2.90 11.19 1.81
CA LEU A 8 3.67 9.97 1.97
C LEU A 8 4.92 10.14 2.87
N PRO A 9 5.75 11.20 2.75
CA PRO A 9 6.88 11.41 3.65
C PRO A 9 6.50 11.61 5.11
N ARG A 10 5.25 12.02 5.39
CA ARG A 10 4.71 12.26 6.73
C ARG A 10 3.86 11.09 7.24
N ALA A 11 3.55 10.12 6.40
CA ALA A 11 2.69 9.01 6.75
C ALA A 11 3.41 8.06 7.73
N GLY A 12 2.91 7.99 8.96
CA GLY A 12 3.35 6.99 9.95
C GLY A 12 2.72 5.62 9.75
N ARG A 13 1.67 5.51 8.93
CA ARG A 13 0.97 4.27 8.60
C ARG A 13 0.45 4.31 7.16
N LEU A 14 0.52 3.18 6.46
CA LEU A 14 -0.12 2.95 5.18
C LEU A 14 -1.17 1.84 5.35
N GLU A 15 -2.38 2.08 4.87
CA GLU A 15 -3.43 1.06 4.73
C GLU A 15 -3.60 0.84 3.23
N LEU A 16 -3.11 -0.30 2.72
CA LEU A 16 -3.06 -0.61 1.30
C LEU A 16 -4.01 -1.77 0.98
N THR A 17 -4.63 -1.69 -0.19
CA THR A 17 -5.32 -2.83 -0.82
C THR A 17 -4.61 -3.13 -2.13
N GLU A 18 -3.84 -4.21 -2.16
CA GLU A 18 -3.17 -4.68 -3.36
C GLU A 18 -4.13 -5.56 -4.15
N VAL A 19 -4.62 -5.07 -5.28
CA VAL A 19 -5.57 -5.80 -6.12
C VAL A 19 -4.81 -6.49 -7.25
N ALA A 20 -5.08 -7.78 -7.47
CA ALA A 20 -4.48 -8.58 -8.55
C ALA A 20 -5.09 -8.22 -9.93
N LEU A 21 -4.91 -6.95 -10.32
CA LEU A 21 -5.31 -6.38 -11.60
C LEU A 21 -4.21 -5.47 -12.13
N THR A 22 -4.24 -5.23 -13.45
CA THR A 22 -3.37 -4.26 -14.12
C THR A 22 -4.27 -3.31 -14.93
N PRO A 23 -5.04 -2.43 -14.26
CA PRO A 23 -5.97 -1.54 -14.94
C PRO A 23 -5.23 -0.44 -15.71
N GLU A 24 -5.83 0.01 -16.81
CA GLU A 24 -5.42 1.26 -17.46
C GLU A 24 -5.87 2.46 -16.62
N GLY A 25 -5.01 3.48 -16.50
CA GLY A 25 -5.31 4.68 -15.72
C GLY A 25 -4.20 5.73 -15.84
N ASP A 26 -4.54 6.96 -15.46
CA ASP A 26 -3.67 8.15 -15.52
C ASP A 26 -3.19 8.61 -14.14
N ALA A 27 -3.60 7.92 -13.07
CA ALA A 27 -3.21 8.16 -11.69
C ALA A 27 -2.49 6.93 -11.10
N ILE A 28 -1.30 7.16 -10.54
CA ILE A 28 -0.50 6.13 -9.87
C ILE A 28 -0.31 6.46 -8.39
N PHE A 29 -0.27 5.43 -7.55
CA PHE A 29 0.27 5.56 -6.21
C PHE A 29 1.80 5.78 -6.34
N PRO A 30 2.38 6.77 -5.64
CA PRO A 30 3.81 7.05 -5.76
C PRO A 30 4.64 5.90 -5.17
N ASP A 31 5.81 5.66 -5.75
CA ASP A 31 6.81 4.79 -5.15
C ASP A 31 7.16 5.25 -3.73
N PHE A 32 7.38 4.29 -2.84
CA PHE A 32 7.80 4.54 -1.46
C PHE A 32 8.89 3.55 -1.06
N ASP A 33 9.73 3.95 -0.11
CA ASP A 33 10.74 3.07 0.45
C ASP A 33 10.06 2.04 1.38
N GLU A 34 9.88 0.81 0.91
CA GLU A 34 9.31 -0.27 1.72
C GLU A 34 10.16 -0.60 2.95
N ALA A 35 11.49 -0.40 2.91
CA ALA A 35 12.36 -0.67 4.04
C ALA A 35 12.17 0.34 5.19
N ALA A 36 11.54 1.49 4.93
CA ALA A 36 11.16 2.45 5.95
C ALA A 36 9.90 2.04 6.74
N TYR A 37 9.25 0.92 6.37
CA TYR A 37 8.03 0.45 6.98
C TYR A 37 8.12 -1.02 7.40
N GLU A 38 7.40 -1.36 8.47
CA GLU A 38 7.16 -2.73 8.92
C GLU A 38 5.72 -3.12 8.57
N GLU A 39 5.55 -4.30 7.96
CA GLU A 39 4.23 -4.89 7.78
C GLU A 39 3.73 -5.47 9.11
N VAL A 40 2.72 -4.84 9.69
CA VAL A 40 2.17 -5.24 11.00
C VAL A 40 0.88 -6.04 10.87
N TRP A 41 0.27 -6.07 9.68
CA TRP A 41 -0.91 -6.89 9.40
C TRP A 41 -1.09 -7.13 7.91
N ARG A 42 -1.55 -8.35 7.57
CA ARG A 42 -1.81 -8.83 6.21
C ARG A 42 -3.03 -9.75 6.23
N GLU A 43 -3.95 -9.55 5.30
CA GLU A 43 -5.08 -10.46 5.07
C GLU A 43 -5.26 -10.68 3.57
N GLU A 44 -5.23 -11.95 3.16
CA GLU A 44 -5.35 -12.34 1.76
C GLU A 44 -6.76 -12.81 1.44
N HIS A 45 -7.30 -12.31 0.33
CA HIS A 45 -8.61 -12.69 -0.18
C HIS A 45 -8.45 -13.28 -1.59
N PRO A 46 -8.79 -14.57 -1.80
CA PRO A 46 -8.76 -15.16 -3.12
C PRO A 46 -9.82 -14.53 -4.03
N ALA A 47 -9.65 -14.71 -5.34
CA ALA A 47 -10.66 -14.31 -6.32
C ALA A 47 -11.99 -15.03 -6.05
N GLU A 48 -13.11 -14.29 -6.05
CA GLU A 48 -14.44 -14.84 -5.82
C GLU A 48 -15.47 -14.21 -6.77
N LYS A 49 -16.29 -15.05 -7.41
CA LYS A 49 -17.46 -14.63 -8.23
C LYS A 49 -17.12 -13.53 -9.26
N GLY A 50 -16.00 -13.69 -9.97
CA GLY A 50 -15.55 -12.75 -11.00
C GLY A 50 -14.86 -11.49 -10.46
N ARG A 51 -14.65 -11.38 -9.14
CA ARG A 51 -13.81 -10.34 -8.54
C ARG A 51 -12.36 -10.82 -8.46
N PRO A 52 -11.37 -9.93 -8.72
CA PRO A 52 -9.97 -10.29 -8.58
C PRO A 52 -9.62 -10.62 -7.12
N ALA A 53 -8.55 -11.37 -6.94
CA ALA A 53 -7.92 -11.50 -5.63
C ALA A 53 -7.40 -10.14 -5.16
N PHE A 54 -7.34 -9.95 -3.85
CA PHE A 54 -6.71 -8.77 -3.27
C PHE A 54 -6.13 -9.09 -1.90
N THR A 55 -5.19 -8.25 -1.46
CA THR A 55 -4.55 -8.35 -0.15
C THR A 55 -4.69 -7.03 0.56
N PHE A 56 -5.19 -7.05 1.78
CA PHE A 56 -5.07 -5.92 2.67
C PHE A 56 -3.71 -5.95 3.37
N ARG A 57 -3.01 -4.82 3.38
CA ARG A 57 -1.75 -4.64 4.10
C ARG A 57 -1.84 -3.40 4.98
N ARG A 58 -1.37 -3.54 6.22
CA ARG A 58 -1.09 -2.40 7.10
C ARG A 58 0.41 -2.32 7.34
N LEU A 59 0.99 -1.20 6.93
CA LEU A 59 2.40 -0.90 7.13
C LEU A 59 2.54 0.24 8.14
N VAL A 60 3.44 0.13 9.11
CA VAL A 60 3.75 1.18 10.09
C VAL A 60 5.19 1.59 9.93
N ARG A 61 5.46 2.89 9.89
CA ARG A 61 6.81 3.42 9.68
C ARG A 61 7.74 2.97 10.81
N SER A 62 8.85 2.32 10.46
CA SER A 62 9.86 1.91 11.42
C SER A 62 10.53 3.16 12.01
N ARG A 63 10.76 3.17 13.33
CA ARG A 63 11.65 4.18 13.89
C ARG A 63 13.06 3.91 13.37
N PRO A 64 13.83 4.92 12.96
CA PRO A 64 15.24 4.71 12.65
C PRO A 64 15.90 4.07 13.86
N ALA A 65 16.73 3.04 13.62
CA ALA A 65 17.57 2.48 14.66
C ALA A 65 18.47 3.60 15.21
N SER A 66 18.37 3.87 16.51
CA SER A 66 19.18 4.86 17.22
C SER A 66 20.66 4.56 17.16
#